data_AF-A0A973AKR5-F1
#
_entry.id   AF-A0A973AKR5-F1
#
_cell.length_a   1.000
_cell.length_b   1.000
_cell.length_c   1.000
_cell.angle_alpha   90.00
_cell.angle_beta   90.00
_cell.angle_gamma   90.00
#
_symmetry.space_group_name_H-M   'P 1'
#
loop_
_entity.id
_entity.type
_entity.pdbx_description
1 polymer ?
#
loop_
_entity_poly.entity_id
_entity_poly.type
_entity_poly.pdbx_seq_one_letter_code
_entity_poly.pdbx_strand_id
1 'polypeptide(L)'
;MAAFSGLANFSDAAFSGVADFSDAAFSGDASFYEAAFSGDANFFKTAFSGDAYFREAAFSRSADFREAAFSGAAYFIEAAFSGGANFFKTAFSGYTSFGNALFQKSTLFDNAVFSDTADFTGVKFDGPTSLEESHFLKPPDFRRTEFSKHLTLHGIDVTLPRQSQPEDADKFRRLKQLAVEARDHDREQMFFCL
;
A
#
# COMPACT_ATOMS: atom_id res chain seq x y z
N MET A 1 -21.38 -9.21 5.17
CA MET A 1 -20.96 -8.03 5.94
C MET A 1 -20.83 -8.39 7.41
N ALA A 2 -19.60 -8.55 7.89
CA ALA A 2 -19.30 -8.63 9.32
C ALA A 2 -19.15 -7.21 9.89
N ALA A 3 -19.50 -7.01 11.17
CA ALA A 3 -19.33 -5.73 11.84
C ALA A 3 -18.72 -5.94 13.22
N PHE A 4 -17.65 -5.22 13.51
CA PHE A 4 -16.91 -5.26 14.77
C PHE A 4 -17.00 -3.89 15.43
N SER A 5 -17.78 -3.80 16.51
CA SER A 5 -18.13 -2.52 17.14
C SER A 5 -17.07 -1.98 18.11
N GLY A 6 -16.08 -2.81 18.47
CA GLY A 6 -14.98 -2.47 19.36
C GLY A 6 -13.66 -2.99 18.80
N LEU A 7 -12.64 -3.11 19.66
CA LEU A 7 -11.36 -3.71 19.29
C LEU A 7 -11.58 -5.12 18.71
N ALA A 8 -11.13 -5.33 17.48
CA ALA A 8 -11.09 -6.64 16.84
C ALA A 8 -9.63 -7.12 16.78
N ASN A 9 -9.31 -8.17 17.53
CA ASN A 9 -7.95 -8.68 17.64
C ASN A 9 -7.81 -10.05 16.95
N PHE A 10 -7.05 -10.05 15.85
CA PHE A 10 -6.60 -11.22 15.08
C PHE A 10 -5.06 -11.31 15.08
N SER A 11 -4.39 -10.69 16.04
CA SER A 11 -2.95 -10.85 16.20
C SER A 11 -2.60 -12.33 16.32
N ASP A 12 -1.49 -12.74 15.70
CA ASP A 12 -0.98 -14.12 15.69
C ASP A 12 -1.94 -15.15 15.07
N ALA A 13 -3.04 -14.71 14.47
CA ALA A 13 -4.02 -15.62 13.88
C ALA A 13 -3.46 -16.28 12.62
N ALA A 14 -3.66 -17.59 12.50
CA ALA A 14 -3.31 -18.35 11.31
C ALA A 14 -4.56 -18.69 10.50
N PHE A 15 -4.71 -18.06 9.34
CA PHE A 15 -5.77 -18.36 8.38
C PHE A 15 -5.24 -19.35 7.34
N SER A 16 -5.55 -20.63 7.53
CA SER A 16 -5.07 -21.72 6.66
C SER A 16 -5.81 -21.81 5.32
N GLY A 17 -7.06 -21.33 5.28
CA GLY A 17 -7.87 -21.19 4.08
C GLY A 17 -8.04 -19.74 3.65
N VAL A 18 -9.05 -19.48 2.81
CA VAL A 18 -9.44 -18.11 2.44
C VAL A 18 -9.92 -17.37 3.70
N ALA A 19 -9.35 -16.19 3.95
CA ALA A 19 -9.78 -15.28 5.00
C ALA A 19 -10.62 -14.17 4.38
N ASP A 20 -11.94 -14.22 4.56
CA ASP A 20 -12.86 -13.29 3.92
C ASP A 20 -13.38 -12.23 4.91
N PHE A 21 -12.88 -11.02 4.75
CA PHE A 21 -13.30 -9.79 5.43
C PHE A 21 -13.98 -8.80 4.47
N SER A 22 -14.40 -9.27 3.29
CA SER A 22 -15.05 -8.39 2.32
C SER A 22 -16.32 -7.74 2.88
N ASP A 23 -16.49 -6.47 2.54
CA ASP A 23 -17.54 -5.59 3.05
C ASP A 23 -17.60 -5.51 4.59
N ALA A 24 -16.57 -5.96 5.33
CA ALA A 24 -16.58 -5.87 6.78
C ALA A 24 -16.39 -4.42 7.26
N ALA A 25 -16.92 -4.12 8.44
CA ALA A 25 -16.75 -2.82 9.10
C ALA A 25 -16.11 -3.00 10.49
N PHE A 26 -14.97 -2.34 10.69
CA PHE A 26 -14.26 -2.26 11.96
C PHE A 26 -14.40 -0.85 12.52
N SER A 27 -15.31 -0.65 13.49
CA SER A 27 -15.54 0.68 14.05
C SER A 27 -14.54 1.05 15.15
N GLY A 28 -13.97 0.05 15.82
CA GLY A 28 -12.79 0.19 16.66
C GLY A 28 -11.53 -0.27 15.93
N ASP A 29 -10.40 -0.28 16.63
CA ASP A 29 -9.13 -0.73 16.08
C ASP A 29 -9.20 -2.20 15.65
N ALA A 30 -8.53 -2.53 14.55
CA ALA A 30 -8.42 -3.88 14.01
C ALA A 30 -6.94 -4.30 13.98
N SER A 31 -6.58 -5.29 14.79
CA SER A 31 -5.22 -5.82 14.83
C SER A 31 -5.11 -7.14 14.07
N PHE A 32 -4.19 -7.18 13.12
CA PHE A 32 -3.69 -8.35 12.39
C PHE A 32 -2.17 -8.46 12.55
N TYR A 33 -1.65 -7.98 13.67
CA TYR A 33 -0.23 -8.05 14.01
C TYR A 33 0.29 -9.49 13.94
N GLU A 34 1.36 -9.74 13.19
CA GLU A 34 1.91 -11.10 12.97
C GLU A 34 0.89 -12.14 12.45
N ALA A 35 -0.26 -11.70 11.91
CA ALA A 35 -1.24 -12.63 11.36
C ALA A 35 -0.71 -13.31 10.09
N ALA A 36 -0.94 -14.62 9.98
CA ALA A 36 -0.48 -15.44 8.86
C ALA A 36 -1.65 -15.86 7.97
N PHE A 37 -1.69 -15.33 6.75
CA PHE A 37 -2.66 -15.67 5.71
C PHE A 37 -2.05 -16.66 4.73
N SER A 38 -2.34 -17.95 4.92
CA SER A 38 -1.83 -19.02 4.03
C SER A 38 -2.67 -19.18 2.77
N GLY A 39 -3.97 -18.87 2.85
CA GLY A 39 -4.87 -18.72 1.70
C GLY A 39 -5.00 -17.26 1.25
N ASP A 40 -5.90 -17.01 0.29
CA ASP A 40 -6.19 -15.63 -0.15
C ASP A 40 -6.82 -14.82 0.99
N ALA A 41 -6.38 -13.58 1.15
CA ALA A 41 -6.89 -12.65 2.14
C ALA A 41 -7.73 -11.57 1.43
N ASN A 42 -9.03 -11.54 1.70
CA ASN A 42 -9.97 -10.67 1.02
C ASN A 42 -10.44 -9.56 1.97
N PHE A 43 -9.99 -8.34 1.73
CA PHE A 43 -10.40 -7.09 2.37
C PHE A 43 -11.12 -6.15 1.39
N PHE A 44 -11.71 -6.71 0.34
CA PHE A 44 -12.45 -5.94 -0.65
C PHE A 44 -13.56 -5.12 0.02
N LYS A 45 -13.57 -3.80 -0.20
CA LYS A 45 -14.56 -2.87 0.39
C LYS A 45 -14.64 -2.89 1.91
N THR A 46 -13.61 -3.37 2.60
CA THR A 46 -13.56 -3.31 4.06
C THR A 46 -13.41 -1.87 4.53
N ALA A 47 -14.16 -1.49 5.56
CA ALA A 47 -14.08 -0.19 6.21
C ALA A 47 -13.39 -0.31 7.57
N PHE A 48 -12.24 0.37 7.73
CA PHE A 48 -11.51 0.52 8.98
C PHE A 48 -11.71 1.94 9.51
N SER A 49 -12.65 2.12 10.43
CA SER A 49 -12.89 3.42 11.08
C SER A 49 -11.87 3.72 12.18
N GLY A 50 -11.47 2.70 12.93
CA GLY A 50 -10.31 2.76 13.84
C GLY A 50 -9.00 2.47 13.11
N ASP A 51 -7.91 2.39 13.86
CA ASP A 51 -6.60 2.05 13.30
C ASP A 51 -6.55 0.59 12.86
N ALA A 52 -5.87 0.31 11.75
CA ALA A 52 -5.67 -1.03 11.22
C ALA A 52 -4.18 -1.41 11.28
N TYR A 53 -3.86 -2.46 12.05
CA TYR A 53 -2.50 -2.89 12.30
C TYR A 53 -2.22 -4.20 11.56
N PHE A 54 -1.42 -4.15 10.49
CA PHE A 54 -0.91 -5.30 9.73
C PHE A 54 0.61 -5.46 9.89
N ARG A 55 1.19 -4.89 10.95
CA ARG A 55 2.63 -4.96 11.19
C ARG A 55 3.07 -6.43 11.29
N GLU A 56 4.12 -6.79 10.55
CA GLU A 56 4.66 -8.16 10.45
C GLU A 56 3.64 -9.21 9.94
N ALA A 57 2.49 -8.81 9.37
CA ALA A 57 1.54 -9.74 8.79
C ALA A 57 2.12 -10.41 7.53
N ALA A 58 1.83 -11.70 7.35
CA ALA A 58 2.34 -12.50 6.25
C ALA A 58 1.20 -12.95 5.31
N PHE A 59 1.22 -12.46 4.08
CA PHE A 59 0.28 -12.82 3.01
C PHE A 59 0.94 -13.78 2.02
N SER A 60 0.74 -15.08 2.22
CA SER A 60 1.36 -16.12 1.39
C SER A 60 0.73 -16.23 -0.01
N ARG A 61 -0.53 -15.79 -0.15
CA ARG A 61 -1.30 -15.74 -1.39
C ARG A 61 -1.80 -14.33 -1.64
N SER A 62 -2.78 -14.17 -2.52
CA SER A 62 -3.23 -12.84 -2.94
C SER A 62 -3.86 -12.11 -1.76
N ALA A 63 -3.54 -10.82 -1.61
CA ALA A 63 -4.15 -9.92 -0.64
C ALA A 63 -4.91 -8.83 -1.38
N ASP A 64 -6.23 -8.80 -1.22
CA ASP A 64 -7.13 -7.91 -1.95
C ASP A 64 -7.69 -6.83 -1.02
N PHE A 65 -7.18 -5.61 -1.15
CA PHE A 65 -7.63 -4.41 -0.43
C PHE A 65 -8.39 -3.43 -1.35
N ARG A 66 -8.83 -3.91 -2.52
CA ARG A 66 -9.53 -3.05 -3.49
C ARG A 66 -10.72 -2.37 -2.86
N GLU A 67 -10.85 -1.07 -3.13
CA GLU A 67 -11.94 -0.24 -2.62
C GLU A 67 -12.08 -0.24 -1.08
N ALA A 68 -11.06 -0.71 -0.33
CA ALA A 68 -11.04 -0.60 1.12
C ALA A 68 -10.90 0.87 1.55
N ALA A 69 -11.45 1.21 2.71
CA ALA A 69 -11.40 2.54 3.27
C ALA A 69 -10.76 2.50 4.66
N PHE A 70 -9.59 3.12 4.80
CA PHE A 70 -8.88 3.32 6.06
C PHE A 70 -9.13 4.75 6.53
N SER A 71 -10.10 4.94 7.42
CA SER A 71 -10.34 6.25 8.04
C SER A 71 -9.35 6.53 9.18
N GLY A 72 -9.01 5.49 9.95
CA GLY A 72 -7.89 5.51 10.89
C GLY A 72 -6.53 5.32 10.20
N ALA A 73 -5.47 5.22 10.99
CA ALA A 73 -4.14 4.95 10.46
C ALA A 73 -4.02 3.48 10.01
N ALA A 74 -3.21 3.23 8.97
CA ALA A 74 -2.97 1.91 8.41
C ALA A 74 -1.47 1.55 8.48
N TYR A 75 -1.15 0.50 9.23
CA TYR A 75 0.23 0.12 9.51
C TYR A 75 0.55 -1.23 8.87
N PHE A 76 1.20 -1.23 7.71
CA PHE A 76 1.74 -2.42 7.03
C PHE A 76 3.26 -2.56 7.22
N ILE A 77 3.78 -2.05 8.33
CA ILE A 77 5.22 -2.02 8.62
C ILE A 77 5.75 -3.45 8.67
N GLU A 78 6.83 -3.75 7.93
CA GLU A 78 7.45 -5.08 7.87
C GLU A 78 6.49 -6.21 7.43
N ALA A 79 5.34 -5.87 6.83
CA ALA A 79 4.44 -6.85 6.27
C ALA A 79 5.07 -7.53 5.04
N ALA A 80 4.83 -8.83 4.88
CA ALA A 80 5.35 -9.63 3.79
C ALA A 80 4.22 -10.09 2.86
N PHE A 81 4.24 -9.64 1.61
CA PHE A 81 3.32 -10.03 0.55
C PHE A 81 4.02 -10.96 -0.44
N SER A 82 3.90 -12.26 -0.22
CA SER A 82 4.44 -13.28 -1.13
C SER A 82 3.56 -13.52 -2.36
N GLY A 83 2.26 -13.27 -2.24
CA GLY A 83 1.32 -13.18 -3.36
C GLY A 83 1.20 -11.76 -3.92
N GLY A 84 0.28 -11.57 -4.88
CA GLY A 84 -0.04 -10.24 -5.40
C GLY A 84 -0.81 -9.42 -4.36
N ALA A 85 -0.53 -8.12 -4.27
CA ALA A 85 -1.20 -7.20 -3.36
C ALA A 85 -1.95 -6.13 -4.16
N ASN A 86 -3.26 -5.99 -3.93
CA ASN A 86 -4.11 -5.10 -4.70
C ASN A 86 -4.75 -4.03 -3.82
N PHE A 87 -4.31 -2.79 -3.96
CA PHE A 87 -4.83 -1.59 -3.32
C PHE A 87 -5.53 -0.65 -4.33
N PHE A 88 -6.04 -1.20 -5.43
CA PHE A 88 -6.74 -0.40 -6.44
C PHE A 88 -7.95 0.30 -5.81
N LYS A 89 -8.04 1.61 -6.01
CA LYS A 89 -9.08 2.49 -5.44
C LYS A 89 -9.20 2.42 -3.90
N THR A 90 -8.14 2.02 -3.20
CA THR A 90 -8.12 2.10 -1.74
C THR A 90 -8.03 3.56 -1.30
N ALA A 91 -8.83 3.93 -0.30
CA ALA A 91 -8.81 5.26 0.31
C ALA A 91 -8.12 5.21 1.67
N PHE A 92 -6.94 5.83 1.76
CA PHE A 92 -6.18 6.02 2.99
C PHE A 92 -6.40 7.45 3.49
N SER A 93 -7.27 7.63 4.47
CA SER A 93 -7.56 8.95 5.04
C SER A 93 -6.63 9.32 6.18
N GLY A 94 -6.17 8.33 6.96
CA GLY A 94 -5.19 8.50 8.03
C GLY A 94 -3.74 8.29 7.57
N TYR A 95 -2.81 8.44 8.51
CA TYR A 95 -1.41 8.08 8.32
C TYR A 95 -1.27 6.64 7.81
N THR A 96 -0.48 6.44 6.76
CA THR A 96 -0.26 5.11 6.18
C THR A 96 1.23 4.82 6.10
N SER A 97 1.65 3.69 6.64
CA SER A 97 3.04 3.23 6.52
C SER A 97 3.11 1.82 5.99
N PHE A 98 3.89 1.65 4.94
CA PHE A 98 4.38 0.37 4.44
C PHE A 98 5.84 0.16 4.85
N GLY A 99 6.39 0.93 5.80
CA GLY A 99 7.82 0.95 6.11
C GLY A 99 8.45 -0.45 6.20
N ASN A 100 9.53 -0.68 5.45
CA ASN A 100 10.23 -1.98 5.33
C ASN A 100 9.37 -3.17 4.88
N ALA A 101 8.17 -2.96 4.33
CA ALA A 101 7.36 -4.04 3.77
C ALA A 101 8.04 -4.66 2.54
N LEU A 102 7.76 -5.93 2.30
CA LEU A 102 8.27 -6.70 1.16
C LEU A 102 7.11 -7.14 0.26
N PHE A 103 7.13 -6.71 -1.00
CA PHE A 103 6.19 -7.12 -2.02
C PHE A 103 6.88 -7.97 -3.08
N GLN A 104 6.63 -9.28 -3.06
CA GLN A 104 7.36 -10.24 -3.91
C GLN A 104 6.76 -10.40 -5.32
N LYS A 105 5.50 -9.99 -5.50
CA LYS A 105 4.74 -10.08 -6.76
C LYS A 105 4.15 -8.73 -7.12
N SER A 106 3.25 -8.73 -8.11
CA SER A 106 2.63 -7.49 -8.59
C SER A 106 1.92 -6.75 -7.45
N THR A 107 2.14 -5.43 -7.40
CA THR A 107 1.48 -4.54 -6.45
C THR A 107 0.79 -3.40 -7.18
N LEU A 108 -0.49 -3.19 -6.90
CA LEU A 108 -1.31 -2.18 -7.57
C LEU A 108 -1.82 -1.16 -6.56
N PHE A 109 -1.43 0.10 -6.71
CA PHE A 109 -1.97 1.27 -6.00
C PHE A 109 -2.76 2.18 -6.94
N ASP A 110 -3.18 1.66 -8.09
CA ASP A 110 -3.83 2.48 -9.10
C ASP A 110 -5.12 3.11 -8.56
N ASN A 111 -5.32 4.40 -8.82
CA ASN A 111 -6.43 5.19 -8.28
C ASN A 111 -6.52 5.20 -6.73
N ALA A 112 -5.47 4.78 -6.01
CA ALA A 112 -5.43 4.91 -4.56
C ALA A 112 -5.31 6.37 -4.15
N VAL A 113 -5.92 6.74 -3.03
CA VAL A 113 -5.91 8.10 -2.50
C VAL A 113 -5.29 8.10 -1.11
N PHE A 114 -4.23 8.87 -0.93
CA PHE A 114 -3.55 9.09 0.35
C PHE A 114 -3.81 10.52 0.82
N SER A 115 -4.71 10.67 1.79
CA SER A 115 -5.15 11.98 2.31
C SER A 115 -4.36 12.44 3.54
N ASP A 116 -3.38 11.65 3.98
CA ASP A 116 -2.35 12.08 4.92
C ASP A 116 -0.98 11.55 4.42
N THR A 117 -0.01 11.48 5.31
CA THR A 117 1.35 11.05 5.03
C THR A 117 1.35 9.58 4.63
N ALA A 118 1.92 9.30 3.46
CA ALA A 118 2.18 7.96 2.96
C ALA A 118 3.68 7.67 3.04
N ASP A 119 4.03 6.72 3.90
CA ASP A 119 5.40 6.29 4.16
C ASP A 119 5.69 4.96 3.45
N PHE A 120 6.60 5.00 2.49
CA PHE A 120 7.11 3.84 1.76
C PHE A 120 8.60 3.60 2.04
N THR A 121 9.13 4.15 3.12
CA THR A 121 10.56 4.10 3.39
C THR A 121 11.05 2.66 3.57
N GLY A 122 12.15 2.32 2.91
CA GLY A 122 12.71 0.96 2.98
C GLY A 122 11.86 -0.14 2.35
N VAL A 123 10.72 0.18 1.72
CA VAL A 123 9.90 -0.82 1.03
C VAL A 123 10.68 -1.46 -0.11
N LYS A 124 10.53 -2.77 -0.27
CA LYS A 124 11.09 -3.51 -1.40
C LYS A 124 9.97 -4.09 -2.27
N PHE A 125 9.93 -3.63 -3.52
CA PHE A 125 9.05 -4.15 -4.56
C PHE A 125 9.84 -5.05 -5.51
N ASP A 126 9.74 -6.36 -5.34
CA ASP A 126 10.39 -7.35 -6.21
C ASP A 126 9.57 -7.70 -7.47
N GLY A 127 8.26 -7.39 -7.45
CA GLY A 127 7.38 -7.49 -8.61
C GLY A 127 7.09 -6.15 -9.28
N PRO A 128 6.36 -6.15 -10.41
CA PRO A 128 5.90 -4.91 -11.05
C PRO A 128 4.99 -4.11 -10.11
N THR A 129 5.21 -2.81 -10.03
CA THR A 129 4.42 -1.91 -9.17
C THR A 129 3.79 -0.80 -9.98
N SER A 130 2.51 -0.57 -9.76
CA SER A 130 1.77 0.51 -10.41
C SER A 130 1.17 1.46 -9.37
N LEU A 131 1.30 2.76 -9.64
CA LEU A 131 0.74 3.88 -8.88
C LEU A 131 -0.06 4.79 -9.85
N GLU A 132 -0.63 4.20 -10.90
CA GLU A 132 -1.27 4.94 -11.97
C GLU A 132 -2.50 5.70 -11.44
N GLU A 133 -2.62 6.98 -11.80
CA GLU A 133 -3.72 7.86 -11.37
C GLU A 133 -3.90 7.92 -9.84
N SER A 134 -2.86 7.60 -9.07
CA SER A 134 -2.89 7.71 -7.60
C SER A 134 -2.73 9.16 -7.16
N HIS A 135 -3.39 9.52 -6.07
CA HIS A 135 -3.37 10.88 -5.53
C HIS A 135 -2.77 10.91 -4.12
N PHE A 136 -1.81 11.79 -3.90
CA PHE A 136 -1.19 12.04 -2.61
C PHE A 136 -1.42 13.47 -2.15
N LEU A 137 -1.95 13.66 -0.94
CA LEU A 137 -2.10 15.00 -0.36
C LEU A 137 -0.75 15.64 -0.01
N LYS A 138 0.21 14.82 0.40
CA LYS A 138 1.58 15.20 0.75
C LYS A 138 2.56 14.34 -0.04
N PRO A 139 3.79 14.79 -0.29
CA PRO A 139 4.77 13.99 -1.03
C PRO A 139 4.98 12.62 -0.37
N PRO A 140 4.80 11.51 -1.11
CA PRO A 140 5.04 10.17 -0.56
C PRO A 140 6.53 9.99 -0.26
N ASP A 141 6.82 9.31 0.84
CA ASP A 141 8.19 9.07 1.26
C ASP A 141 8.75 7.78 0.67
N PHE A 142 9.34 7.87 -0.52
CA PHE A 142 10.01 6.75 -1.20
C PHE A 142 11.51 6.64 -0.88
N ARG A 143 11.98 7.30 0.20
CA ARG A 143 13.41 7.25 0.54
C ARG A 143 13.78 5.82 0.93
N ARG A 144 14.87 5.31 0.36
CA ARG A 144 15.34 3.92 0.53
C ARG A 144 14.36 2.85 -0.01
N THR A 145 13.34 3.22 -0.77
CA THR A 145 12.50 2.26 -1.49
C THR A 145 13.27 1.67 -2.67
N GLU A 146 13.17 0.35 -2.84
CA GLU A 146 13.77 -0.42 -3.93
C GLU A 146 12.68 -0.97 -4.86
N PHE A 147 12.87 -0.79 -6.17
CA PHE A 147 12.05 -1.39 -7.21
C PHE A 147 12.92 -2.30 -8.06
N SER A 148 12.71 -3.62 -7.96
CA SER A 148 13.48 -4.62 -8.72
C SER A 148 12.92 -4.86 -10.12
N LYS A 149 11.72 -4.33 -10.40
CA LYS A 149 10.98 -4.44 -11.68
C LYS A 149 10.37 -3.09 -12.05
N HIS A 150 9.62 -3.07 -13.14
CA HIS A 150 9.00 -1.87 -13.66
C HIS A 150 8.09 -1.19 -12.63
N LEU A 151 8.20 0.14 -12.58
CA LEU A 151 7.39 1.05 -11.79
C LEU A 151 6.60 1.96 -12.74
N THR A 152 5.27 1.94 -12.63
CA THR A 152 4.39 2.81 -13.41
C THR A 152 3.93 4.00 -12.55
N LEU A 153 4.15 5.22 -13.05
CA LEU A 153 3.82 6.49 -12.36
C LEU A 153 2.93 7.41 -13.21
N HIS A 154 2.28 6.88 -14.25
CA HIS A 154 1.42 7.69 -15.11
C HIS A 154 0.27 8.31 -14.30
N GLY A 155 -0.07 9.57 -14.55
CA GLY A 155 -1.21 10.22 -13.88
C GLY A 155 -1.07 10.44 -12.37
N ILE A 156 0.09 10.15 -11.75
CA ILE A 156 0.26 10.41 -10.32
C ILE A 156 0.13 11.91 -10.03
N ASP A 157 -0.68 12.24 -9.03
CA ASP A 157 -0.87 13.61 -8.56
C ASP A 157 -0.40 13.76 -7.11
N VAL A 158 0.29 14.86 -6.84
CA VAL A 158 0.75 15.22 -5.50
C VAL A 158 0.34 16.65 -5.23
N THR A 159 -0.60 16.83 -4.30
CA THR A 159 -1.02 18.17 -3.89
C THR A 159 0.17 18.91 -3.28
N LEU A 160 0.52 20.07 -3.84
CA LEU A 160 1.60 20.91 -3.32
C LEU A 160 1.12 21.62 -2.04
N PRO A 161 1.77 21.39 -0.88
CA PRO A 161 1.39 22.08 0.34
C PRO A 161 1.68 23.58 0.22
N ARG A 162 0.80 24.42 0.77
CA ARG A 162 1.02 25.89 0.82
C ARG A 162 2.26 26.29 1.62
N GLN A 163 2.67 25.44 2.56
CA GLN A 163 3.90 25.57 3.34
C GLN A 163 4.60 24.21 3.29
N SER A 164 5.72 24.14 2.57
CA SER A 164 6.53 22.92 2.48
C SER A 164 7.39 22.77 3.74
N GLN A 165 7.39 21.58 4.33
CA GLN A 165 8.33 21.25 5.39
C GLN A 165 9.71 20.93 4.78
N PRO A 166 10.84 21.16 5.49
CA PRO A 166 12.17 20.88 4.95
C PRO A 166 12.35 19.44 4.43
N GLU A 167 11.74 18.47 5.11
CA GLU A 167 11.75 17.05 4.75
C GLU A 167 11.03 16.74 3.43
N ASP A 168 10.07 17.57 3.02
CA ASP A 168 9.35 17.37 1.75
C ASP A 168 10.28 17.50 0.54
N ALA A 169 11.35 18.30 0.66
CA ALA A 169 12.33 18.45 -0.40
C ALA A 169 13.02 17.13 -0.74
N ASP A 170 13.37 16.33 0.26
CA ASP A 170 14.02 15.03 0.05
C ASP A 170 13.06 14.00 -0.53
N LYS A 171 11.80 14.01 -0.08
CA LYS A 171 10.73 13.17 -0.64
C LYS A 171 10.51 13.49 -2.11
N PHE A 172 10.39 14.77 -2.46
CA PHE A 172 10.25 15.21 -3.86
C PHE A 172 11.46 14.88 -4.72
N ARG A 173 12.69 15.03 -4.20
CA ARG A 173 13.91 14.63 -4.95
C ARG A 173 13.87 13.17 -5.31
N ARG A 174 13.52 12.30 -4.37
CA ARG A 174 13.42 10.86 -4.60
C ARG A 174 12.29 10.52 -5.58
N LEU A 175 11.12 11.12 -5.43
CA LEU A 175 10.00 10.92 -6.36
C LEU A 175 10.36 11.33 -7.79
N LYS A 176 11.03 12.47 -7.97
CA LYS A 176 11.50 12.93 -9.29
C LYS A 176 12.51 11.97 -9.90
N GLN A 177 13.44 11.44 -9.10
CA GLN A 177 14.39 10.43 -9.56
C GLN A 177 13.67 9.19 -10.10
N LEU A 178 12.71 8.65 -9.33
CA LEU A 178 11.91 7.49 -9.73
C LEU A 178 11.11 7.75 -11.01
N ALA A 179 10.56 8.96 -11.17
CA ALA A 179 9.82 9.33 -12.38
C ALA A 179 10.69 9.36 -13.65
N VAL A 180 11.98 9.68 -13.52
CA VAL A 180 12.94 9.61 -14.63
C VAL A 180 13.28 8.14 -14.94
N GLU A 181 13.63 7.36 -13.91
CA GLU A 181 13.95 5.93 -14.03
C GLU A 181 12.82 5.13 -14.69
N ALA A 182 11.57 5.40 -14.32
CA ALA A 182 10.38 4.77 -14.89
C ALA A 182 10.20 5.08 -16.39
N ARG A 183 10.35 6.35 -16.79
CA ARG A 183 10.21 6.79 -18.19
C ARG A 183 11.30 6.23 -19.10
N ASP A 184 12.52 6.13 -18.60
CA ASP A 184 13.64 5.58 -19.37
C ASP A 184 13.40 4.09 -19.65
N HIS A 185 12.90 3.34 -18.67
CA HIS A 185 12.53 1.94 -18.86
C HIS A 185 11.41 1.74 -19.90
N ASP A 186 10.38 2.60 -19.92
CA ASP A 186 9.32 2.54 -20.93
C ASP A 186 9.86 2.76 -22.34
N ARG A 187 10.81 3.69 -22.49
CA ARG A 187 11.47 3.96 -23.78
C ARG A 187 12.33 2.78 -24.21
N GLU A 188 13.11 2.20 -23.31
CA GLU A 188 13.96 1.04 -23.60
C GLU A 188 13.12 -0.14 -24.10
N GLN A 189 11.99 -0.45 -23.46
CA GLN A 189 11.10 -1.52 -23.92
C GLN A 189 10.58 -1.27 -25.35
N MET A 190 10.23 -0.02 -25.68
CA MET A 190 9.77 0.34 -27.02
C MET A 190 10.86 0.21 -28.09
N PHE A 191 12.13 0.44 -27.73
CA PHE A 191 13.27 0.26 -28.65
C PHE A 191 13.54 -1.20 -29.01
N PHE A 192 13.31 -2.14 -28.09
CA PHE A 192 13.54 -3.57 -28.33
C PHE A 192 12.33 -4.29 -28.99
N CYS A 193 11.24 -3.57 -29.28
CA CYS A 193 10.04 -4.09 -29.95
C CYS A 193 9.95 -3.78 -31.47
N LEU A 194 10.98 -3.16 -32.06
CA LEU A 194 11.12 -2.91 -33.52
C LEU A 194 12.18 -3.82 -34.13
#